data_AF-A0A2D6GBE0-F1
#
_entry.id   AF-A0A2D6GBE0-F1
#
_cell.length_a   1.000
_cell.length_b   1.000
_cell.length_c   1.000
_cell.angle_alpha   90.00
_cell.angle_beta   90.00
_cell.angle_gamma   90.00
#
_symmetry.space_group_name_H-M   'P 1'
#
loop_
_entity.id
_entity.type
_entity.pdbx_description
1 polymer ?
#
loop_
_entity_poly.entity_id
_entity_poly.type
_entity_poly.pdbx_seq_one_letter_code
_entity_poly.pdbx_strand_id
1 'polypeptide(L)'
;MTLGAMPPSDAFWIDLPLSAADMSLTSLMDRLCPASDADADAVRAELDIRANPDLPDMYDVLRGLIDHWRAGTSRITFRTPAGVEANPSLPVSCWFVPWSAEAPSSAVDRSLNLSLEHRFDALAAYEIDGGDREGFMGWMRACMLIYFLDKHGFVLPVHASDDLYAALLQMAGPLQDRGFIEPSPGGHMLDISDEGRAFIAEMMDEAEAYIGAFDAFGDVVPPQGKRPIEFATGRGLDLRVQVFDVEGIDAYRAVFLLRLYDGSLDEFRSEWRKSVTDDEFLNWVIEPAVDFDAVEDDDLVEIIAAAENADTVGGDI
;
A
#
# COMPACT_ATOMS: atom_id res chain seq x y z
N MET A 1 14.64 2.86 16.95
CA MET A 1 13.92 3.18 15.70
C MET A 1 12.44 3.19 15.99
N THR A 2 11.73 4.24 15.61
CA THR A 2 10.26 4.31 15.66
C THR A 2 9.72 4.36 14.23
N LEU A 3 8.47 3.94 14.01
CA LEU A 3 7.78 4.21 12.75
C LEU A 3 6.90 5.45 12.92
N GLY A 4 7.04 6.40 12.01
CA GLY A 4 6.34 7.69 12.04
C GLY A 4 6.44 8.40 13.39
N ALA A 5 5.28 8.81 13.91
CA ALA A 5 5.15 9.59 15.15
C ALA A 5 5.06 8.74 16.42
N MET A 6 5.39 7.43 16.37
CA MET A 6 5.36 6.57 17.56
C MET A 6 6.27 7.10 18.67
N PRO A 7 5.86 6.98 19.95
CA PRO A 7 6.65 7.45 21.06
C PRO A 7 7.93 6.62 21.21
N PRO A 8 9.03 7.19 21.72
CA PRO A 8 10.29 6.44 21.91
C PRO A 8 10.19 5.22 22.85
N SER A 9 9.15 5.15 23.70
CA SER A 9 8.89 3.97 24.54
C SER A 9 8.57 2.73 23.73
N ASP A 10 8.03 2.92 22.52
CA ASP A 10 7.56 1.87 21.63
C ASP A 10 8.58 1.70 20.48
N ALA A 11 9.82 2.14 20.70
CA ALA A 11 10.88 2.05 19.72
C ALA A 11 11.47 0.64 19.69
N PHE A 12 11.72 0.13 18.49
CA PHE A 12 12.62 -0.99 18.29
C PHE A 12 14.05 -0.56 18.64
N TRP A 13 14.73 -1.28 19.51
CA TRP A 13 16.12 -0.99 19.88
C TRP A 13 16.94 -2.27 19.92
N ILE A 14 18.21 -2.13 19.57
CA ILE A 14 19.18 -3.22 19.54
C ILE A 14 20.57 -2.63 19.78
N ASP A 15 21.38 -3.34 20.56
CA ASP A 15 22.77 -2.96 20.80
C ASP A 15 23.65 -3.47 19.66
N LEU A 16 24.45 -2.58 19.08
CA LEU A 16 25.34 -2.91 17.97
C LEU A 16 26.80 -2.68 18.33
N PRO A 17 27.73 -3.47 17.76
CA PRO A 17 29.14 -3.23 17.96
C PRO A 17 29.55 -1.88 17.38
N LEU A 18 30.54 -1.24 17.99
CA LEU A 18 31.05 0.08 17.59
C LEU A 18 31.50 0.16 16.12
N SER A 19 31.87 -0.97 15.51
CA SER A 19 32.18 -1.05 14.08
C SER A 19 31.02 -0.64 13.18
N ALA A 20 29.77 -0.67 13.67
CA ALA A 20 28.60 -0.21 12.93
C ALA A 20 28.58 1.31 12.71
N ALA A 21 29.33 2.09 13.51
CA ALA A 21 29.38 3.55 13.40
C ALA A 21 29.97 4.04 12.07
N ASP A 22 30.83 3.23 11.45
CA ASP A 22 31.49 3.55 10.17
C ASP A 22 30.69 3.06 8.95
N MET A 23 29.64 2.25 9.16
CA MET A 23 28.76 1.78 8.09
C MET A 23 27.86 2.91 7.60
N SER A 24 27.47 2.89 6.32
CA SER A 24 26.38 3.74 5.86
C SER A 24 25.06 3.30 6.51
N LEU A 25 24.09 4.20 6.61
CA LEU A 25 22.77 3.84 7.12
C LEU A 25 22.10 2.74 6.28
N THR A 26 22.27 2.75 4.94
CA THR A 26 21.82 1.64 4.09
C THR A 26 22.47 0.30 4.50
N SER A 27 23.79 0.29 4.66
CA SER A 27 24.50 -0.94 5.05
C SER A 27 24.12 -1.41 6.46
N LEU A 28 23.79 -0.45 7.35
CA LEU A 28 23.26 -0.76 8.67
C LEU A 28 21.90 -1.46 8.56
N MET A 29 20.99 -0.95 7.71
CA MET A 29 19.68 -1.58 7.50
C MET A 29 19.82 -2.99 6.92
N ASP A 30 20.70 -3.21 5.95
CA ASP A 30 20.96 -4.55 5.39
C ASP A 30 21.54 -5.52 6.42
N ARG A 31 22.34 -5.02 7.37
CA ARG A 31 22.85 -5.83 8.47
C ARG A 31 21.77 -6.17 9.50
N LEU A 32 20.91 -5.20 9.82
CA LEU A 32 19.85 -5.38 10.80
C LEU A 32 18.73 -6.26 10.25
N CYS A 33 18.35 -6.06 9.01
CA CYS A 33 17.28 -6.78 8.33
C CYS A 33 17.86 -7.49 7.10
N PRO A 34 18.67 -8.55 7.30
CA PRO A 34 19.25 -9.30 6.20
C PRO A 34 18.16 -10.03 5.41
N ALA A 35 18.38 -10.19 4.11
CA ALA A 35 17.41 -10.84 3.21
C ALA A 35 17.24 -12.35 3.47
N SER A 36 18.23 -12.99 4.10
CA SER A 36 18.24 -14.43 4.40
C SER A 36 17.56 -14.70 5.73
N ASP A 37 16.59 -15.63 5.77
CA ASP A 37 15.92 -16.03 7.01
C ASP A 37 16.90 -16.54 8.07
N ALA A 38 17.91 -17.30 7.66
CA ALA A 38 18.91 -17.83 8.59
C ALA A 38 19.73 -16.71 9.26
N ASP A 39 20.01 -15.62 8.53
CA ASP A 39 20.73 -14.47 9.09
C ASP A 39 19.78 -13.60 9.93
N ALA A 40 18.51 -13.48 9.54
CA ALA A 40 17.50 -12.76 10.30
C ALA A 40 17.23 -13.45 11.65
N ASP A 41 17.20 -14.78 11.68
CA ASP A 41 17.10 -15.57 12.92
C ASP A 41 18.29 -15.33 13.85
N ALA A 42 19.49 -15.14 13.29
CA ALA A 42 20.68 -14.80 14.08
C ALA A 42 20.53 -13.42 14.74
N VAL A 43 20.01 -12.42 14.02
CA VAL A 43 19.71 -11.09 14.61
C VAL A 43 18.60 -11.19 15.65
N ARG A 44 17.53 -11.94 15.36
CA ARG A 44 16.40 -12.15 16.29
C ARG A 44 16.86 -12.79 17.60
N ALA A 45 17.85 -13.69 17.56
CA ALA A 45 18.44 -14.31 18.74
C ALA A 45 19.27 -13.34 19.62
N GLU A 46 19.70 -12.20 19.07
CA GLU A 46 20.43 -11.15 19.80
C GLU A 46 19.50 -10.15 20.50
N LEU A 47 18.18 -10.19 20.25
CA LEU A 47 17.21 -9.29 20.86
C LEU A 47 17.04 -9.56 22.36
N ASP A 48 17.00 -8.50 23.17
CA ASP A 48 16.75 -8.61 24.62
C ASP A 48 15.26 -8.74 24.94
N ILE A 49 14.71 -9.92 24.66
CA ILE A 49 13.30 -10.28 24.90
C ILE A 49 12.91 -10.15 26.38
N ARG A 50 13.88 -10.16 27.31
CA ARG A 50 13.60 -9.95 28.73
C ARG A 50 13.29 -8.50 29.04
N ALA A 51 13.96 -7.57 28.34
CA ALA A 51 13.74 -6.15 28.51
C ALA A 51 12.47 -5.69 27.78
N ASN A 52 12.19 -6.24 26.59
CA ASN A 52 10.94 -6.02 25.88
C ASN A 52 10.52 -7.30 25.13
N PRO A 53 9.47 -8.00 25.60
CA PRO A 53 8.95 -9.22 24.97
C PRO A 53 8.46 -9.04 23.53
N ASP A 54 8.10 -7.81 23.13
CA ASP A 54 7.50 -7.52 21.82
C ASP A 54 8.56 -7.25 20.74
N LEU A 55 9.85 -7.20 21.10
CA LEU A 55 10.95 -6.93 20.14
C LEU A 55 10.99 -7.88 18.94
N PRO A 56 10.71 -9.19 19.06
CA PRO A 56 10.65 -10.09 17.90
C PRO A 56 9.56 -9.67 16.90
N ASP A 57 8.35 -9.37 17.37
CA ASP A 57 7.24 -8.97 16.50
C ASP A 57 7.54 -7.62 15.84
N MET A 58 8.11 -6.67 16.60
CA MET A 58 8.55 -5.37 16.06
C MET A 58 9.67 -5.52 15.02
N TYR A 59 10.57 -6.49 15.23
CA TYR A 59 11.65 -6.79 14.28
C TYR A 59 11.09 -7.33 12.97
N ASP A 60 10.08 -8.18 13.03
CA ASP A 60 9.44 -8.77 11.85
C ASP A 60 8.75 -7.71 11.00
N VAL A 61 8.02 -6.79 11.66
CA VAL A 61 7.46 -5.60 10.99
C VAL A 61 8.57 -4.75 10.35
N LEU A 62 9.64 -4.43 11.10
CA LEU A 62 10.73 -3.63 10.57
C LEU A 62 11.40 -4.30 9.36
N ARG A 63 11.62 -5.62 9.43
CA ARG A 63 12.20 -6.40 8.35
C ARG A 63 11.32 -6.32 7.09
N GLY A 64 10.01 -6.53 7.22
CA GLY A 64 9.08 -6.41 6.09
C GLY A 64 9.16 -5.04 5.40
N LEU A 65 9.19 -3.95 6.16
CA LEU A 65 9.34 -2.59 5.61
C LEU A 65 10.66 -2.41 4.84
N ILE A 66 11.76 -2.93 5.38
CA ILE A 66 13.07 -2.88 4.71
C ILE A 66 13.10 -3.76 3.46
N ASP A 67 12.42 -4.91 3.47
CA ASP A 67 12.33 -5.80 2.32
C ASP A 67 11.58 -5.15 1.16
N HIS A 68 10.45 -4.48 1.42
CA HIS A 68 9.73 -3.68 0.42
C HIS A 68 10.59 -2.51 -0.11
N TRP A 69 11.31 -1.82 0.77
CA TRP A 69 12.18 -0.73 0.37
C TRP A 69 13.34 -1.23 -0.52
N ARG A 70 13.90 -2.39 -0.20
CA ARG A 70 14.95 -3.06 -0.99
C ARG A 70 14.43 -3.54 -2.34
N ALA A 71 13.20 -4.06 -2.37
CA ALA A 71 12.53 -4.48 -3.60
C ALA A 71 12.14 -3.30 -4.50
N GLY A 72 12.11 -2.07 -3.97
CA GLY A 72 11.68 -0.88 -4.70
C GLY A 72 10.15 -0.70 -4.74
N THR A 73 9.41 -1.47 -3.94
CA THR A 73 7.95 -1.39 -3.81
C THR A 73 7.51 -0.43 -2.71
N SER A 74 8.46 0.22 -2.03
CA SER A 74 8.18 1.25 -1.03
C SER A 74 9.29 2.28 -0.92
N ARG A 75 9.01 3.37 -0.20
CA ARG A 75 9.95 4.45 0.10
C ARG A 75 10.07 4.62 1.60
N ILE A 76 11.29 4.71 2.10
CA ILE A 76 11.58 5.02 3.51
C ILE A 76 12.34 6.34 3.59
N THR A 77 11.79 7.26 4.38
CA THR A 77 12.49 8.48 4.78
C THR A 77 12.95 8.33 6.23
N PHE A 78 14.25 8.44 6.46
CA PHE A 78 14.83 8.37 7.80
C PHE A 78 14.88 9.78 8.39
N ARG A 79 14.33 9.98 9.58
CA ARG A 79 14.39 11.26 10.29
C ARG A 79 15.03 11.14 11.66
N THR A 80 15.85 12.12 12.01
CA THR A 80 16.36 12.29 13.38
C THR A 80 15.24 12.82 14.30
N PRO A 81 15.41 12.78 15.64
CA PRO A 81 14.42 13.34 16.57
C PRO A 81 14.19 14.85 16.39
N ALA A 82 15.13 15.56 15.75
CA ALA A 82 14.99 16.97 15.39
C ALA A 82 14.18 17.20 14.10
N GLY A 83 13.67 16.13 13.46
CA GLY A 83 12.94 16.18 12.19
C GLY A 83 13.83 16.28 10.95
N VAL A 84 15.16 16.32 11.11
CA VAL A 84 16.12 16.38 10.00
C VAL A 84 16.15 15.04 9.29
N GLU A 85 15.98 15.07 7.97
CA GLU A 85 16.10 13.91 7.10
C GLU A 85 17.56 13.42 7.02
N ALA A 86 17.74 12.14 7.29
CA ALA A 86 19.04 11.48 7.26
C ALA A 86 19.32 10.95 5.86
N ASN A 87 20.47 11.35 5.30
CA ASN A 87 20.96 10.80 4.05
C ASN A 87 21.47 9.36 4.28
N PRO A 88 20.87 8.35 3.65
CA PRO A 88 21.17 6.95 3.95
C PRO A 88 22.56 6.50 3.48
N SER A 89 23.18 7.27 2.57
CA SER A 89 24.54 7.01 2.07
C SER A 89 25.64 7.47 3.04
N LEU A 90 25.31 8.31 4.04
CA LEU A 90 26.30 8.81 5.00
C LEU A 90 26.56 7.79 6.12
N PRO A 91 27.76 7.79 6.72
CA PRO A 91 28.08 6.97 7.88
C PRO A 91 27.11 7.21 9.05
N VAL A 92 26.79 6.15 9.78
CA VAL A 92 25.92 6.18 10.97
C VAL A 92 26.44 7.19 12.01
N SER A 93 27.75 7.29 12.16
CA SER A 93 28.41 8.24 13.07
C SER A 93 28.09 9.72 12.80
N CYS A 94 27.68 10.08 11.57
CA CYS A 94 27.22 11.43 11.25
C CYS A 94 25.88 11.79 11.91
N TRP A 95 25.13 10.78 12.39
CA TRP A 95 23.76 10.92 12.88
C TRP A 95 23.64 10.69 14.40
N PHE A 96 24.75 10.45 15.10
CA PHE A 96 24.74 10.42 16.56
C PHE A 96 24.36 11.79 17.11
N VAL A 97 23.58 11.78 18.20
CA VAL A 97 23.18 13.01 18.87
C VAL A 97 24.44 13.72 19.38
N PRO A 98 24.71 14.99 19.00
CA PRO A 98 25.84 15.71 19.55
C PRO A 98 25.57 15.98 21.03
N TRP A 99 26.27 15.26 21.92
CA TRP A 99 26.32 15.60 23.34
C TRP A 99 27.01 16.95 23.48
N SER A 100 26.48 17.84 24.32
CA SER A 100 27.02 19.20 24.52
C SER A 100 28.53 19.19 24.78
N ALA A 101 29.23 20.23 24.31
CA ALA A 101 30.69 20.32 24.24
C ALA A 101 31.46 20.32 25.60
N GLU A 102 30.82 19.96 26.71
CA GLU A 102 31.38 20.09 28.07
C GLU A 102 31.52 18.76 28.85
N ALA A 103 31.21 17.61 28.27
CA ALA A 103 31.33 16.32 28.97
C ALA A 103 32.67 15.59 28.71
N PRO A 104 33.26 14.91 29.72
CA PRO A 104 34.47 14.11 29.55
C PRO A 104 34.26 12.95 28.55
N SER A 105 35.30 12.65 27.76
CA SER A 105 35.26 11.77 26.56
C SER A 105 34.70 10.35 26.73
N SER A 106 34.45 9.89 27.95
CA SER A 106 33.84 8.58 28.25
C SER A 106 32.31 8.59 28.30
N ALA A 107 31.65 9.74 28.09
CA ALA A 107 30.20 9.92 28.20
C ALA A 107 29.53 10.37 26.89
N VAL A 108 30.11 10.04 25.73
CA VAL A 108 29.45 10.29 24.44
C VAL A 108 28.34 9.25 24.29
N ASP A 109 27.09 9.68 24.37
CA ASP A 109 25.96 8.85 23.95
C ASP A 109 26.09 8.57 22.45
N ARG A 110 26.28 7.29 22.12
CA ARG A 110 26.42 6.78 20.75
C ARG A 110 25.13 6.16 20.25
N SER A 111 23.99 6.59 20.81
CA SER A 111 22.68 6.19 20.33
C SER A 111 22.38 6.82 18.97
N LEU A 112 21.89 5.98 18.05
CA LEU A 112 21.27 6.40 16.81
C LEU A 112 19.75 6.33 17.00
N ASN A 113 19.11 7.50 17.00
CA ASN A 113 17.66 7.61 17.11
C ASN A 113 17.10 8.01 15.74
N LEU A 114 16.24 7.16 15.17
CA LEU A 114 15.60 7.39 13.88
C LEU A 114 14.09 7.13 13.98
N SER A 115 13.32 8.01 13.37
CA SER A 115 11.93 7.80 12.98
C SER A 115 11.90 7.45 11.49
N LEU A 116 11.22 6.37 11.14
CA LEU A 116 11.08 5.89 9.77
C LEU A 116 9.69 6.28 9.27
N GLU A 117 9.65 7.11 8.23
CA GLU A 117 8.42 7.37 7.47
C GLU A 117 8.41 6.44 6.27
N HIS A 118 7.57 5.40 6.33
CA HIS A 118 7.39 4.43 5.25
C HIS A 118 6.13 4.74 4.45
N ARG A 119 6.20 4.56 3.13
CA ARG A 119 5.04 4.59 2.21
C ARG A 119 5.23 3.55 1.12
N PHE A 120 4.20 2.79 0.79
CA PHE A 120 4.24 1.89 -0.35
C PHE A 120 4.23 2.66 -1.68
N ASP A 121 4.80 2.03 -2.71
CA ASP A 121 4.80 2.50 -4.11
C ASP A 121 4.17 1.41 -4.97
N ALA A 122 2.85 1.27 -4.86
CA ALA A 122 2.08 0.20 -5.50
C ALA A 122 2.18 0.21 -7.02
N LEU A 123 2.32 1.39 -7.66
CA LEU A 123 2.59 1.51 -9.09
C LEU A 123 3.98 1.00 -9.48
N ALA A 124 4.97 1.14 -8.60
CA ALA A 124 6.29 0.55 -8.84
C ALA A 124 6.24 -0.98 -8.67
N ALA A 125 5.50 -1.48 -7.67
CA ALA A 125 5.26 -2.90 -7.51
C ALA A 125 4.56 -3.51 -8.73
N TYR A 126 3.49 -2.88 -9.22
CA TYR A 126 2.78 -3.30 -10.44
C TYR A 126 3.71 -3.40 -11.65
N GLU A 127 4.64 -2.45 -11.81
CA GLU A 127 5.64 -2.47 -12.89
C GLU A 127 6.64 -3.62 -12.74
N ILE A 128 7.10 -3.87 -11.51
CA ILE A 128 8.01 -4.97 -11.17
C ILE A 128 7.36 -6.33 -11.46
N ASP A 129 6.06 -6.45 -11.20
CA ASP A 129 5.26 -7.64 -11.48
C ASP A 129 4.97 -7.84 -12.99
N GLY A 130 5.48 -6.93 -13.84
CA GLY A 130 5.40 -6.99 -15.30
C GLY A 130 4.24 -6.19 -15.90
N GLY A 131 3.54 -5.39 -15.11
CA GLY A 131 2.47 -4.50 -15.54
C GLY A 131 2.94 -3.30 -16.35
N ASP A 132 2.06 -2.77 -17.20
CA ASP A 132 2.29 -1.50 -17.91
C ASP A 132 1.84 -0.32 -17.03
N ARG A 133 2.78 0.23 -16.25
CA ARG A 133 2.52 1.33 -15.31
C ARG A 133 1.78 2.50 -15.93
N GLU A 134 2.27 3.00 -17.06
CA GLU A 134 1.69 4.17 -17.73
C GLU A 134 0.30 3.87 -18.29
N GLY A 135 0.14 2.70 -18.92
CA GLY A 135 -1.15 2.22 -19.41
C GLY A 135 -2.19 2.07 -18.29
N PHE A 136 -1.78 1.48 -17.16
CA PHE A 136 -2.65 1.26 -16.01
C PHE A 136 -3.04 2.58 -15.32
N MET A 137 -2.11 3.50 -15.13
CA MET A 137 -2.42 4.85 -14.62
C MET A 137 -3.37 5.60 -15.55
N GLY A 138 -3.16 5.52 -16.87
CA GLY A 138 -4.07 6.10 -17.85
C GLY A 138 -5.48 5.52 -17.76
N TRP A 139 -5.58 4.20 -17.59
CA TRP A 139 -6.84 3.50 -17.40
C TRP A 139 -7.54 3.93 -16.08
N MET A 140 -6.84 3.92 -14.95
CA MET A 140 -7.40 4.35 -13.66
C MET A 140 -7.94 5.78 -13.72
N ARG A 141 -7.18 6.71 -14.32
CA ARG A 141 -7.61 8.10 -14.51
C ARG A 141 -8.88 8.22 -15.35
N ALA A 142 -8.98 7.44 -16.42
CA ALA A 142 -10.15 7.42 -17.29
C ALA A 142 -11.39 6.87 -16.55
N CYS A 143 -11.23 5.77 -15.81
CA CYS A 143 -12.28 5.17 -14.99
C CYS A 143 -12.76 6.12 -13.89
N MET A 144 -11.84 6.74 -13.15
CA MET A 144 -12.19 7.76 -12.15
C MET A 144 -12.91 8.94 -12.79
N LEU A 145 -12.38 9.49 -13.89
CA LEU A 145 -13.00 10.64 -14.55
C LEU A 145 -14.45 10.35 -14.95
N ILE A 146 -14.71 9.23 -15.63
CA ILE A 146 -16.06 8.90 -16.07
C ILE A 146 -16.99 8.58 -14.89
N TYR A 147 -16.47 7.92 -13.84
CA TYR A 147 -17.19 7.71 -12.58
C TYR A 147 -17.60 9.04 -11.92
N PHE A 148 -16.69 10.01 -11.80
CA PHE A 148 -17.00 11.32 -11.20
C PHE A 148 -17.92 12.17 -12.09
N LEU A 149 -17.85 12.05 -13.42
CA LEU A 149 -18.80 12.67 -14.35
C LEU A 149 -20.21 12.15 -14.09
N ASP A 150 -20.37 10.83 -13.95
CA ASP A 150 -21.68 10.19 -13.77
C ASP A 150 -22.25 10.44 -12.38
N LYS A 151 -21.52 9.98 -11.34
CA LYS A 151 -22.01 9.93 -9.97
C LYS A 151 -22.26 11.32 -9.38
N HIS A 152 -21.42 12.29 -9.72
CA HIS A 152 -21.53 13.64 -9.17
C HIS A 152 -22.10 14.67 -10.14
N GLY A 153 -22.48 14.27 -11.36
CA GLY A 153 -22.98 15.16 -12.39
C GLY A 153 -22.00 16.28 -12.72
N PHE A 154 -20.69 16.00 -12.62
CA PHE A 154 -19.68 16.98 -12.99
C PHE A 154 -19.75 17.20 -14.51
N VAL A 155 -19.61 18.45 -14.94
CA VAL A 155 -19.70 18.79 -16.35
C VAL A 155 -18.35 19.30 -16.82
N LEU A 156 -17.73 18.57 -17.74
CA LEU A 156 -16.41 18.89 -18.28
C LEU A 156 -16.56 19.76 -19.54
N PRO A 157 -16.03 21.00 -19.59
CA PRO A 157 -16.08 21.82 -20.80
C PRO A 157 -15.17 21.26 -21.89
N VAL A 158 -15.52 21.48 -23.16
CA VAL A 158 -14.72 21.04 -24.34
C VAL A 158 -13.40 21.81 -24.46
N HIS A 159 -13.28 22.95 -23.80
CA HIS A 159 -12.08 23.79 -23.80
C HIS A 159 -11.59 24.07 -22.38
N ALA A 160 -10.27 24.01 -22.20
CA ALA A 160 -9.63 24.27 -20.92
C ALA A 160 -9.71 25.76 -20.55
N SER A 161 -10.13 26.04 -19.32
CA SER A 161 -10.06 27.38 -18.72
C SER A 161 -8.72 27.64 -18.01
N ASP A 162 -8.06 26.58 -17.56
CA ASP A 162 -6.81 26.59 -16.80
C ASP A 162 -6.07 25.24 -16.98
N ASP A 163 -4.91 25.12 -16.34
CA ASP A 163 -4.04 23.93 -16.42
C ASP A 163 -4.73 22.66 -15.87
N LEU A 164 -5.59 22.80 -14.86
CA LEU A 164 -6.32 21.67 -14.28
C LEU A 164 -7.32 21.11 -15.30
N TYR A 165 -8.12 21.97 -15.93
CA TYR A 165 -9.04 21.53 -16.99
C TYR A 165 -8.30 21.04 -18.23
N ALA A 166 -7.10 21.56 -18.52
CA ALA A 166 -6.26 21.02 -19.57
C ALA A 166 -5.84 19.57 -19.28
N ALA A 167 -5.44 19.27 -18.04
CA ALA A 167 -5.11 17.91 -17.61
C ALA A 167 -6.34 16.98 -17.65
N LEU A 168 -7.49 17.43 -17.14
CA LEU A 168 -8.74 16.65 -17.21
C LEU A 168 -9.16 16.35 -18.66
N LEU A 169 -8.95 17.30 -19.58
CA LEU A 169 -9.24 17.09 -21.00
C LEU A 169 -8.26 16.11 -21.67
N GLN A 170 -7.00 16.08 -21.24
CA GLN A 170 -6.06 15.04 -21.71
C GLN A 170 -6.51 13.64 -21.28
N MET A 171 -6.99 13.50 -20.04
CA MET A 171 -7.57 12.25 -19.54
C MET A 171 -8.89 11.89 -20.24
N ALA A 172 -9.65 12.89 -20.68
CA ALA A 172 -10.89 12.71 -21.43
C ALA A 172 -10.66 12.21 -22.86
N GLY A 173 -9.50 12.48 -23.46
CA GLY A 173 -9.18 12.09 -24.84
C GLY A 173 -9.41 10.60 -25.12
N PRO A 174 -8.80 9.67 -24.35
CA PRO A 174 -9.05 8.23 -24.51
C PRO A 174 -10.52 7.81 -24.34
N LEU A 175 -11.30 8.50 -23.50
CA LEU A 175 -12.73 8.25 -23.35
C LEU A 175 -13.53 8.72 -24.57
N GLN A 176 -13.17 9.87 -25.15
CA GLN A 176 -13.76 10.39 -26.39
C GLN A 176 -13.44 9.49 -27.58
N ASP A 177 -12.18 9.06 -27.72
CA ASP A 177 -11.73 8.20 -28.81
C ASP A 177 -12.47 6.86 -28.83
N ARG A 178 -12.89 6.37 -27.65
CA ARG A 178 -13.71 5.16 -27.48
C ARG A 178 -15.21 5.41 -27.55
N GLY A 179 -15.64 6.66 -27.68
CA GLY A 179 -17.05 7.04 -27.74
C GLY A 179 -17.79 6.94 -26.41
N PHE A 180 -17.09 6.91 -25.27
CA PHE A 180 -17.69 6.85 -23.93
C PHE A 180 -18.20 8.20 -23.44
N ILE A 181 -17.60 9.28 -23.95
CA ILE A 181 -18.06 10.64 -23.72
C ILE A 181 -18.06 11.41 -25.04
N GLU A 182 -19.02 12.31 -25.21
CA GLU A 182 -19.21 13.06 -26.44
C GLU A 182 -19.63 14.52 -26.17
N PRO A 183 -19.42 15.44 -27.13
CA PRO A 183 -19.92 16.80 -26.99
C PRO A 183 -21.44 16.84 -26.84
N SER A 184 -21.90 17.54 -25.81
CA SER A 184 -23.32 17.73 -25.52
C SER A 184 -24.05 18.47 -26.65
N PRO A 185 -25.39 18.40 -26.71
CA PRO A 185 -26.18 19.24 -27.60
C PRO A 185 -25.91 20.74 -27.36
N GLY A 186 -25.10 21.34 -28.23
CA GLY A 186 -24.58 22.71 -28.08
C GLY A 186 -23.06 22.82 -28.17
N GLY A 187 -22.33 21.70 -28.05
CA GLY A 187 -20.90 21.59 -28.34
C GLY A 187 -19.98 22.29 -27.35
N HIS A 188 -20.47 22.64 -26.17
CA HIS A 188 -19.69 23.37 -25.15
C HIS A 188 -19.20 22.49 -24.01
N MET A 189 -19.89 21.38 -23.75
CA MET A 189 -19.58 20.44 -22.66
C MET A 189 -19.44 19.02 -23.19
N LEU A 190 -18.87 18.14 -22.39
CA LEU A 190 -18.83 16.70 -22.62
C LEU A 190 -19.85 16.01 -21.72
N ASP A 191 -20.67 15.17 -22.34
CA ASP A 191 -21.65 14.31 -21.69
C ASP A 191 -21.26 12.84 -21.87
N ILE A 192 -21.74 11.98 -20.97
CA ILE A 192 -21.54 10.53 -21.04
C ILE A 192 -22.54 9.95 -22.04
N SER A 193 -22.04 9.18 -23.01
CA SER A 193 -22.85 8.48 -24.00
C SER A 193 -23.50 7.22 -23.40
N ASP A 194 -24.38 6.56 -24.17
CA ASP A 194 -24.94 5.26 -23.77
C ASP A 194 -23.84 4.20 -23.65
N GLU A 195 -22.85 4.20 -24.55
CA GLU A 195 -21.66 3.34 -24.47
C GLU A 195 -20.82 3.62 -23.22
N GLY A 196 -20.67 4.89 -22.83
CA GLY A 196 -19.97 5.25 -21.59
C GLY A 196 -20.71 4.76 -20.34
N ARG A 197 -22.05 4.80 -20.35
CA ARG A 197 -22.86 4.24 -19.26
C ARG A 197 -22.76 2.72 -19.20
N ALA A 198 -22.73 2.05 -20.36
CA ALA A 198 -22.49 0.62 -20.42
C ALA A 198 -21.11 0.26 -19.86
N PHE A 199 -20.07 1.03 -20.20
CA PHE A 199 -18.72 0.84 -19.64
C PHE A 199 -18.69 1.03 -18.10
N ILE A 200 -19.43 2.00 -17.56
CA ILE A 200 -19.57 2.13 -16.10
C ILE A 200 -20.24 0.88 -15.51
N ALA A 201 -21.33 0.41 -16.11
CA ALA A 201 -22.01 -0.80 -15.66
C ALA A 201 -21.07 -2.01 -15.68
N GLU A 202 -20.26 -2.19 -16.73
CA GLU A 202 -19.25 -3.25 -16.80
C GLU A 202 -18.23 -3.19 -15.65
N MET A 203 -17.75 -1.99 -15.31
CA MET A 203 -16.85 -1.82 -14.15
C MET A 203 -17.51 -2.19 -12.82
N MET A 204 -18.78 -1.85 -12.65
CA MET A 204 -19.52 -2.17 -11.43
C MET A 204 -19.83 -3.68 -11.37
N ASP A 205 -20.25 -4.28 -12.48
CA ASP A 205 -20.49 -5.73 -12.58
C ASP A 205 -19.21 -6.53 -12.29
N GLU A 206 -18.05 -6.04 -12.74
CA GLU A 206 -16.76 -6.66 -12.43
C GLU A 206 -16.43 -6.57 -10.93
N ALA A 207 -16.67 -5.42 -10.29
CA ALA A 207 -16.50 -5.27 -8.85
C ALA A 207 -17.46 -6.17 -8.06
N GLU A 208 -18.73 -6.25 -8.47
CA GLU A 208 -19.72 -7.15 -7.89
C GLU A 208 -19.33 -8.62 -8.03
N ALA A 209 -18.71 -9.00 -9.16
CA ALA A 209 -18.19 -10.34 -9.36
C ALA A 209 -17.04 -10.66 -8.38
N TYR A 210 -16.13 -9.71 -8.12
CA TYR A 210 -15.09 -9.89 -7.09
C TYR A 210 -15.69 -10.03 -5.70
N ILE A 211 -16.68 -9.21 -5.34
CA ILE A 211 -17.37 -9.33 -4.04
C ILE A 211 -18.04 -10.71 -3.95
N GLY A 212 -18.83 -11.09 -4.95
CA GLY A 212 -19.56 -12.35 -4.94
C GLY A 212 -18.64 -13.58 -4.83
N ALA A 213 -17.44 -13.53 -5.40
CA ALA A 213 -16.49 -14.64 -5.38
C ALA A 213 -15.54 -14.63 -4.18
N PHE A 214 -15.24 -13.46 -3.59
CA PHE A 214 -14.11 -13.32 -2.66
C PHE A 214 -14.44 -12.60 -1.33
N ASP A 215 -15.67 -12.13 -1.12
CA ASP A 215 -16.05 -11.42 0.12
C ASP A 215 -15.82 -12.27 1.40
N ALA A 216 -15.94 -13.60 1.29
CA ALA A 216 -15.63 -14.51 2.38
C ALA A 216 -14.19 -14.36 2.91
N PHE A 217 -13.24 -13.98 2.05
CA PHE A 217 -11.83 -13.82 2.42
C PHE A 217 -11.51 -12.45 3.02
N GLY A 218 -12.48 -11.54 3.12
CA GLY A 218 -12.27 -10.19 3.68
C GLY A 218 -12.10 -10.17 5.20
N ASP A 219 -12.36 -11.28 5.89
CA ASP A 219 -12.32 -11.39 7.34
C ASP A 219 -12.13 -12.85 7.77
N VAL A 220 -10.88 -13.30 7.75
CA VAL A 220 -10.49 -14.70 8.02
C VAL A 220 -9.64 -14.80 9.28
N VAL A 221 -10.05 -15.67 10.20
CA VAL A 221 -9.19 -16.08 11.32
C VAL A 221 -8.49 -17.38 10.93
N PRO A 222 -7.17 -17.37 10.70
CA PRO A 222 -6.42 -18.56 10.27
C PRO A 222 -6.40 -19.65 11.35
N PRO A 223 -6.08 -20.90 10.98
CA PRO A 223 -6.07 -22.01 11.92
C PRO A 223 -5.03 -21.78 13.03
N GLN A 224 -5.44 -21.98 14.29
CA GLN A 224 -4.53 -21.88 15.44
C GLN A 224 -4.61 -23.14 16.29
N GLY A 225 -3.70 -24.09 16.00
CA GLY A 225 -3.60 -25.36 16.71
C GLY A 225 -4.81 -26.27 16.51
N LYS A 226 -5.81 -26.18 17.39
CA LYS A 226 -7.07 -26.94 17.29
C LYS A 226 -8.28 -26.05 16.95
N ARG A 227 -8.09 -24.74 16.88
CA ARG A 227 -9.15 -23.80 16.53
C ARG A 227 -9.44 -23.92 15.03
N PRO A 228 -10.71 -24.12 14.62
CA PRO A 228 -11.06 -24.15 13.21
C PRO A 228 -10.89 -22.77 12.57
N ILE A 229 -10.87 -22.76 11.25
CA ILE A 229 -10.93 -21.54 10.44
C ILE A 229 -12.29 -20.89 10.66
N GLU A 230 -12.30 -19.57 10.88
CA GLU A 230 -13.53 -18.79 11.09
C GLU A 230 -13.57 -17.63 10.10
N PHE A 231 -14.75 -17.36 9.55
CA PHE A 231 -15.00 -16.27 8.60
C PHE A 231 -15.97 -15.25 9.22
N ALA A 232 -15.92 -13.99 8.76
CA ALA A 232 -16.86 -12.93 9.13
C ALA A 232 -16.97 -12.67 10.66
N THR A 233 -15.83 -12.68 11.36
CA THR A 233 -15.74 -12.50 12.82
C THR A 233 -15.67 -11.03 13.28
N GLY A 234 -15.40 -10.12 12.36
CA GLY A 234 -15.06 -8.71 12.55
C GLY A 234 -13.65 -8.47 13.08
N ARG A 235 -12.77 -9.49 13.06
CA ARG A 235 -11.44 -9.47 13.70
C ARG A 235 -10.38 -10.31 12.97
N GLY A 236 -10.72 -10.86 11.82
CA GLY A 236 -9.81 -11.62 10.99
C GLY A 236 -8.93 -10.72 10.13
N LEU A 237 -8.10 -11.40 9.34
CA LEU A 237 -7.24 -10.84 8.30
C LEU A 237 -8.03 -10.65 7.01
N ASP A 238 -7.69 -9.64 6.22
CA ASP A 238 -8.21 -9.49 4.86
C ASP A 238 -7.27 -10.20 3.87
N LEU A 239 -7.62 -11.42 3.49
CA LEU A 239 -6.81 -12.29 2.64
C LEU A 239 -7.19 -12.19 1.16
N ARG A 240 -8.08 -11.27 0.77
CA ARG A 240 -8.59 -11.18 -0.62
C ARG A 240 -7.48 -11.00 -1.63
N VAL A 241 -6.51 -10.14 -1.33
CA VAL A 241 -5.38 -9.87 -2.24
C VAL A 241 -4.52 -11.12 -2.41
N GLN A 242 -4.18 -11.81 -1.32
CA GLN A 242 -3.42 -13.06 -1.39
C GLN A 242 -4.16 -14.13 -2.21
N VAL A 243 -5.49 -14.21 -2.07
CA VAL A 243 -6.32 -15.13 -2.86
C VAL A 243 -6.37 -14.72 -4.34
N PHE A 244 -6.44 -13.42 -4.66
CA PHE A 244 -6.38 -12.95 -6.04
C PHE A 244 -5.10 -13.43 -6.74
N ASP A 245 -3.95 -13.34 -6.07
CA ASP A 245 -2.68 -13.76 -6.64
C ASP A 245 -2.65 -15.26 -6.97
N VAL A 246 -3.17 -16.11 -6.07
CA VAL A 246 -3.24 -17.57 -6.29
C VAL A 246 -4.23 -17.95 -7.40
N GLU A 247 -5.34 -17.22 -7.51
CA GLU A 247 -6.35 -17.41 -8.56
C GLU A 247 -5.97 -16.74 -9.90
N GLY A 248 -4.83 -16.05 -9.97
CA GLY A 248 -4.33 -15.37 -11.17
C GLY A 248 -5.15 -14.13 -11.55
N ILE A 249 -5.77 -13.47 -10.59
CA ILE A 249 -6.50 -12.21 -10.73
C ILE A 249 -5.51 -11.05 -10.54
N ASP A 250 -5.63 -10.01 -11.36
CA ASP A 250 -4.87 -8.77 -11.19
C ASP A 250 -5.39 -8.03 -9.94
N ALA A 251 -4.67 -8.18 -8.82
CA ALA A 251 -5.03 -7.59 -7.54
C ALA A 251 -5.09 -6.05 -7.58
N TYR A 252 -4.20 -5.40 -8.33
CA TYR A 252 -4.18 -3.94 -8.47
C TYR A 252 -5.47 -3.44 -9.13
N ARG A 253 -5.90 -4.11 -10.20
CA ARG A 253 -7.17 -3.82 -10.87
C ARG A 253 -8.37 -4.10 -9.96
N ALA A 254 -8.39 -5.26 -9.30
CA ALA A 254 -9.48 -5.65 -8.43
C ALA A 254 -9.66 -4.65 -7.28
N VAL A 255 -8.57 -4.30 -6.57
CA VAL A 255 -8.57 -3.29 -5.50
C VAL A 255 -9.08 -1.95 -6.01
N PHE A 256 -8.59 -1.48 -7.16
CA PHE A 256 -9.04 -0.22 -7.75
C PHE A 256 -10.56 -0.20 -8.02
N LEU A 257 -11.09 -1.27 -8.62
CA LEU A 257 -12.52 -1.37 -8.94
C LEU A 257 -13.38 -1.47 -7.67
N LEU A 258 -12.94 -2.23 -6.67
CA LEU A 258 -13.62 -2.32 -5.38
C LEU A 258 -13.70 -0.95 -4.68
N ARG A 259 -12.63 -0.15 -4.73
CA ARG A 259 -12.59 1.22 -4.19
C ARG A 259 -13.51 2.20 -4.93
N LEU A 260 -13.68 2.02 -6.25
CA LEU A 260 -14.66 2.79 -7.01
C LEU A 260 -16.08 2.38 -6.62
N TYR A 261 -16.32 1.09 -6.44
CA TYR A 261 -17.63 0.54 -6.15
C TYR A 261 -18.13 0.89 -4.74
N ASP A 262 -17.30 0.72 -3.71
CA ASP A 262 -17.67 0.95 -2.30
C ASP A 262 -17.84 2.43 -1.94
N GLY A 263 -17.50 3.34 -2.85
CA GLY A 263 -17.61 4.78 -2.65
C GLY A 263 -16.50 5.38 -1.78
N SER A 264 -15.42 4.64 -1.50
CA SER A 264 -14.24 5.14 -0.78
C SER A 264 -13.71 6.46 -1.37
N LEU A 265 -13.83 6.61 -2.70
CA LEU A 265 -13.34 7.81 -3.40
C LEU A 265 -14.30 9.01 -3.27
N ASP A 266 -15.51 8.84 -2.74
CA ASP A 266 -16.49 9.91 -2.60
C ASP A 266 -16.06 10.98 -1.59
N GLU A 267 -15.18 10.64 -0.64
CA GLU A 267 -14.59 11.58 0.32
C GLU A 267 -13.82 12.69 -0.38
N PHE A 268 -13.30 12.43 -1.58
CA PHE A 268 -12.56 13.39 -2.39
C PHE A 268 -13.45 14.26 -3.26
N ARG A 269 -14.78 14.23 -3.14
CA ARG A 269 -15.71 14.97 -4.02
C ARG A 269 -15.35 16.45 -4.26
N SER A 270 -14.78 17.16 -3.28
CA SER A 270 -14.36 18.56 -3.46
C SER A 270 -13.03 18.73 -4.20
N GLU A 271 -12.15 17.73 -4.14
CA GLU A 271 -10.75 17.82 -4.57
C GLU A 271 -10.34 16.81 -5.64
N TRP A 272 -11.22 15.88 -6.00
CA TRP A 272 -10.93 14.74 -6.89
C TRP A 272 -10.29 15.15 -8.21
N ARG A 273 -10.65 16.34 -8.73
CA ARG A 273 -10.08 16.89 -9.97
C ARG A 273 -8.57 17.05 -9.89
N LYS A 274 -8.06 17.46 -8.72
CA LYS A 274 -6.62 17.56 -8.45
C LYS A 274 -6.04 16.19 -8.13
N SER A 275 -6.77 15.39 -7.35
CA SER A 275 -6.32 14.07 -6.91
C SER A 275 -6.08 13.11 -8.08
N VAL A 276 -7.00 13.05 -9.05
CA VAL A 276 -6.89 12.15 -10.22
C VAL A 276 -5.69 12.48 -11.12
N THR A 277 -5.16 13.71 -11.06
CA THR A 277 -3.95 14.09 -11.80
C THR A 277 -2.66 13.84 -11.01
N ASP A 278 -2.76 13.42 -9.74
CA ASP A 278 -1.62 13.17 -8.86
C ASP A 278 -1.27 11.68 -8.81
N ASP A 279 -0.02 11.35 -9.12
CA ASP A 279 0.48 9.97 -9.08
C ASP A 279 0.52 9.42 -7.66
N GLU A 280 0.79 10.27 -6.64
CA GLU A 280 0.77 9.82 -5.25
C GLU A 280 -0.64 9.40 -4.83
N PHE A 281 -1.65 10.09 -5.32
CA PHE A 281 -3.03 9.72 -5.08
C PHE A 281 -3.37 8.38 -5.76
N LEU A 282 -2.96 8.17 -7.02
CA LEU A 282 -3.17 6.89 -7.69
C LEU A 282 -2.49 5.73 -6.94
N ASN A 283 -1.25 5.94 -6.48
CA ASN A 283 -0.54 5.00 -5.63
C ASN A 283 -1.33 4.65 -4.37
N TRP A 284 -1.88 5.65 -3.69
CA TRP A 284 -2.68 5.44 -2.49
C TRP A 284 -3.97 4.65 -2.76
N VAL A 285 -4.65 4.88 -3.89
CA VAL A 285 -5.90 4.16 -4.23
C VAL A 285 -5.66 2.65 -4.32
N ILE A 286 -4.53 2.24 -4.88
CA ILE A 286 -4.17 0.83 -5.08
C ILE A 286 -3.17 0.30 -4.05
N GLU A 287 -2.80 1.09 -3.05
CA GLU A 287 -1.90 0.69 -1.96
C GLU A 287 -2.31 -0.63 -1.27
N PRO A 288 -3.61 -0.93 -1.07
CA PRO A 288 -4.02 -2.22 -0.49
C PRO A 288 -3.61 -3.44 -1.31
N ALA A 289 -3.26 -3.30 -2.60
CA ALA A 289 -2.76 -4.42 -3.41
C ALA A 289 -1.33 -4.84 -3.01
N VAL A 290 -0.62 -4.02 -2.23
CA VAL A 290 0.73 -4.31 -1.72
C VAL A 290 0.82 -4.26 -0.20
N ASP A 291 -0.09 -3.55 0.46
CA ASP A 291 -0.27 -3.51 1.91
C ASP A 291 -1.47 -4.40 2.29
N PHE A 292 -1.25 -5.71 2.28
CA PHE A 292 -2.28 -6.71 2.58
C PHE A 292 -1.80 -7.73 3.60
N ASP A 293 -2.75 -8.35 4.30
CA ASP A 293 -2.47 -9.44 5.22
C ASP A 293 -2.18 -10.73 4.44
N ALA A 294 -1.20 -11.50 4.89
CA ALA A 294 -0.86 -12.78 4.30
C ALA A 294 -0.68 -13.88 5.35
N VAL A 295 -0.96 -15.11 4.95
CA VAL A 295 -0.66 -16.34 5.70
C VAL A 295 0.28 -17.24 4.90
N GLU A 296 0.83 -18.27 5.54
CA GLU A 296 1.65 -19.28 4.85
C GLU A 296 0.84 -20.06 3.81
N ASP A 297 1.48 -20.52 2.74
CA ASP A 297 0.83 -21.22 1.62
C ASP A 297 0.00 -22.44 2.08
N ASP A 298 0.51 -23.21 3.06
CA ASP A 298 -0.20 -24.38 3.59
C ASP A 298 -1.52 -23.98 4.28
N ASP A 299 -1.51 -22.88 5.06
CA ASP A 299 -2.72 -22.35 5.72
C ASP A 299 -3.69 -21.77 4.68
N LEU A 300 -3.17 -21.09 3.66
CA LEU A 300 -3.98 -20.51 2.58
C LEU A 300 -4.77 -21.58 1.82
N VAL A 301 -4.14 -22.71 1.49
CA VAL A 301 -4.79 -23.85 0.82
C VAL A 301 -5.93 -24.41 1.69
N GLU A 302 -5.73 -24.53 3.00
CA GLU A 302 -6.79 -24.98 3.91
C GLU A 302 -7.95 -23.98 4.00
N ILE A 303 -7.65 -22.68 3.99
CA ILE A 303 -8.64 -21.59 4.02
C ILE A 303 -9.50 -21.58 2.75
N ILE A 304 -8.89 -21.65 1.57
CA ILE A 304 -9.62 -21.70 0.29
C ILE A 304 -10.54 -22.92 0.26
N ALA A 305 -10.02 -24.10 0.62
CA ALA A 305 -10.83 -25.31 0.68
C ALA A 305 -11.99 -25.20 1.70
N ALA A 306 -11.79 -24.52 2.83
CA ALA A 306 -12.84 -24.31 3.82
C ALA A 306 -13.96 -23.39 3.30
N ALA A 307 -13.62 -22.34 2.55
CA ALA A 307 -14.59 -21.42 1.95
C ALA A 307 -15.48 -22.13 0.90
N GLU A 308 -14.89 -22.90 -0.01
CA GLU A 308 -15.63 -23.68 -1.03
C GLU A 308 -16.64 -24.67 -0.40
N ASN A 309 -16.25 -25.28 0.73
CA ASN A 309 -17.12 -26.18 1.48
C ASN A 309 -18.24 -25.45 2.22
N ALA A 310 -18.04 -24.19 2.62
CA ALA A 310 -19.09 -23.38 3.25
C ALA A 310 -20.16 -22.95 2.24
N ASP A 311 -19.75 -22.55 1.03
CA ASP A 311 -20.67 -22.13 -0.04
C ASP A 311 -21.53 -23.27 -0.58
N THR A 312 -20.99 -24.50 -0.61
CA THR A 312 -21.75 -25.69 -1.05
C THR A 312 -22.81 -26.14 -0.05
N VAL A 313 -22.70 -25.77 1.23
CA VAL A 313 -23.69 -26.09 2.27
C VAL A 313 -24.76 -24.99 2.40
N GLY A 314 -24.46 -23.76 1.99
CA GLY A 314 -25.39 -22.61 2.02
C GLY A 314 -26.43 -22.56 0.90
N GLY A 315 -26.35 -23.45 -0.11
CA GLY A 315 -27.24 -23.46 -1.28
C GLY A 315 -28.63 -24.09 -1.10
N ASP A 316 -28.93 -24.66 0.07
CA ASP A 316 -30.22 -25.31 0.41
C ASP A 316 -30.85 -24.69 1.67
N ILE A 317 -31.25 -23.40 1.63
CA ILE A 317 -32.28 -22.84 2.53
C ILE A 317 -33.19 -21.86 1.76
#